data_AF-A0A8J3PFT6-F1
#
_entry.id   AF-A0A8J3PFT6-F1
#
_cell.length_a   1.000
_cell.length_b   1.000
_cell.length_c   1.000
_cell.angle_alpha   90.00
_cell.angle_beta   90.00
_cell.angle_gamma   90.00
#
_symmetry.space_group_name_H-M   'P 1'
#
loop_
_entity.id
_entity.type
_entity.pdbx_description
1 polymer ?
#
loop_
_entity_poly.entity_id
_entity_poly.type
_entity_poly.pdbx_seq_one_letter_code
_entity_poly.pdbx_strand_id
1 'polypeptide(L)' 'MAEYSGAVETARKQVAAAHAVLAGHRPSLYGCCSCGRHLPCSVALACARSSAHHTGILALLRPAG' A
#
# COMPACT_ATOMS: atom_id res chain seq x y z
N MET A 1 -0.72 26.02 10.72
CA MET A 1 -1.35 25.25 9.62
C MET A 1 -0.34 24.65 8.63
N ALA A 2 0.84 25.25 8.40
CA ALA A 2 1.86 24.70 7.49
C ALA A 2 2.52 23.39 7.98
N GLU A 3 2.78 23.24 9.29
CA GLU A 3 3.39 22.00 9.85
C GLU A 3 2.52 20.75 9.61
N TYR A 4 1.19 20.91 9.66
CA TYR A 4 0.25 19.82 9.40
C TYR A 4 0.27 19.39 7.93
N SER A 5 0.46 20.35 7.00
CA SER A 5 0.61 20.06 5.57
C SER A 5 1.88 19.27 5.27
N GLY A 6 3.01 19.59 5.92
CA GLY A 6 4.27 18.87 5.76
C GLY A 6 4.22 17.42 6.30
N ALA A 7 3.53 17.22 7.43
CA ALA A 7 3.30 15.89 8.00
C ALA A 7 2.40 15.03 7.11
N VAL A 8 1.32 15.60 6.55
CA VAL A 8 0.42 14.91 5.61
C VAL A 8 1.16 14.50 4.34
N GLU A 9 2.00 15.37 3.78
CA GLU A 9 2.77 15.04 2.57
C GLU A 9 3.81 13.94 2.85
N THR A 10 4.48 14.00 4.00
CA THR A 10 5.41 12.95 4.45
C THR A 10 4.70 11.61 4.63
N ALA A 11 3.57 11.60 5.32
CA ALA A 11 2.75 10.39 5.51
C ALA A 11 2.29 9.81 4.17
N ARG A 12 1.83 10.66 3.24
CA ARG A 12 1.43 10.21 1.89
C ARG A 12 2.59 9.55 1.15
N LYS A 13 3.80 10.13 1.19
CA LYS A 13 5.00 9.56 0.54
C LYS A 13 5.38 8.20 1.14
N GLN A 14 5.34 8.07 2.47
CA GLN A 14 5.63 6.81 3.16
C GLN A 14 4.62 5.71 2.82
N VAL A 15 3.32 6.03 2.85
CA VAL A 15 2.26 5.06 2.51
C VAL A 15 2.33 4.68 1.03
N ALA A 16 2.63 5.62 0.13
CA ALA A 16 2.81 5.33 -1.29
C ALA A 16 4.00 4.39 -1.55
N ALA A 17 5.13 4.61 -0.87
CA ALA A 17 6.30 3.73 -0.97
C ALA A 17 5.99 2.32 -0.45
N ALA A 18 5.33 2.20 0.71
CA ALA A 18 4.92 0.91 1.26
C ALA A 18 3.92 0.17 0.34
N HIS A 19 2.99 0.91 -0.28
CA HIS A 19 2.05 0.34 -1.24
C HIS A 19 2.76 -0.16 -2.52
N ALA A 20 3.78 0.55 -3.01
CA ALA A 20 4.55 0.13 -4.19
C ALA A 20 5.32 -1.18 -3.95
N VAL A 21 5.87 -1.38 -2.74
CA VAL A 21 6.50 -2.65 -2.35
C VAL A 21 5.47 -3.79 -2.40
N LEU A 22 4.26 -3.55 -1.88
CA LEU A 22 3.17 -4.53 -1.92
C LEU A 22 2.69 -4.84 -3.35
N ALA A 23 2.68 -3.86 -4.25
CA ALA A 23 2.30 -4.06 -5.65
C ALA A 23 3.26 -4.99 -6.43
N GLY A 24 4.49 -5.17 -5.94
CA GLY A 24 5.38 -6.20 -6.45
C GLY A 24 4.85 -7.62 -6.18
N HIS A 25 4.16 -7.82 -5.06
CA HIS A 25 3.44 -9.04 -4.80
C HIS A 25 2.13 -9.00 -5.60
N ARG A 26 1.83 -10.04 -6.39
CA ARG A 26 0.59 -10.16 -7.17
C ARG A 26 -0.34 -11.20 -6.52
N PRO A 27 -0.78 -11.00 -5.27
CA PRO A 27 -1.59 -12.00 -4.57
C PRO A 27 -2.95 -12.21 -5.24
N SER A 28 -3.51 -11.19 -5.89
CA SER A 28 -4.80 -11.23 -6.58
C SER A 28 -4.78 -11.95 -7.94
N LEU A 29 -3.62 -12.09 -8.58
CA LEU A 29 -3.53 -12.73 -9.90
C LEU A 29 -3.23 -14.23 -9.79
N TYR A 30 -2.39 -14.66 -8.84
CA TYR A 30 -2.00 -16.08 -8.69
C TYR A 30 -1.57 -16.50 -7.27
N GLY A 31 -1.70 -15.62 -6.26
CA GLY A 31 -1.10 -15.87 -4.94
C GLY A 31 0.44 -15.90 -4.99
N CYS A 32 1.06 -15.19 -5.94
CA CYS A 32 2.51 -15.24 -6.15
C CYS A 32 3.23 -13.94 -5.75
N CYS A 33 4.48 -14.09 -5.32
CA CYS A 33 5.44 -13.02 -5.09
C CYS A 33 5.95 -12.42 -6.42
N SER A 34 6.57 -11.23 -6.37
CA SER A 34 7.27 -10.61 -7.51
C SER A 34 8.32 -11.53 -8.14
N CYS A 35 8.94 -12.40 -7.33
CA CYS A 35 9.92 -13.39 -7.79
C CYS A 35 9.30 -14.67 -8.37
N GLY A 36 7.98 -14.72 -8.59
CA GLY A 36 7.27 -15.86 -9.18
C GLY A 36 6.98 -17.02 -8.23
N ARG A 37 7.43 -16.97 -6.97
CA ARG A 37 7.16 -18.00 -5.96
C ARG A 37 5.74 -17.89 -5.39
N HIS A 38 5.11 -19.02 -5.11
CA HIS A 38 3.85 -19.05 -4.37
C HIS A 38 4.00 -18.44 -2.97
N LEU A 39 3.02 -17.64 -2.58
CA LEU A 39 2.86 -17.13 -1.23
C LEU A 39 1.92 -18.07 -0.46
N PRO A 40 2.21 -18.38 0.81
CA PRO A 40 1.22 -19.02 1.68
C PRO A 40 -0.08 -18.20 1.72
N CYS A 41 -1.24 -18.86 1.80
CA CYS A 41 -2.54 -18.19 1.76
C CYS A 41 -2.70 -17.08 2.82
N SER A 42 -2.13 -17.27 4.01
CA SER A 42 -2.11 -16.27 5.08
C SER A 42 -1.32 -15.01 4.69
N VAL A 43 -0.19 -15.18 4.01
CA VAL A 43 0.65 -14.08 3.51
C VAL A 43 -0.05 -13.36 2.37
N ALA A 44 -0.66 -14.10 1.43
CA ALA A 44 -1.43 -13.52 0.33
C ALA A 44 -2.62 -12.67 0.85
N LEU A 45 -3.35 -13.19 1.85
CA LEU A 45 -4.44 -12.46 2.49
C LEU A 45 -3.95 -11.20 3.23
N ALA A 46 -2.84 -11.30 3.95
CA ALA A 46 -2.23 -10.16 4.62
C ALA A 46 -1.82 -9.07 3.62
N CYS A 47 -1.14 -9.43 2.52
CA CYS A 47 -0.77 -8.50 1.45
C CYS A 47 -2.00 -7.80 0.84
N ALA A 48 -3.07 -8.55 0.55
CA ALA A 48 -4.30 -7.99 0.01
C ALA A 48 -4.95 -6.98 0.98
N ARG A 49 -5.06 -7.32 2.26
CA ARG A 49 -5.62 -6.41 3.29
C ARG A 49 -4.77 -5.16 3.48
N SER A 50 -3.44 -5.30 3.50
CA SER A 50 -2.52 -4.16 3.62
C SER A 50 -2.58 -3.24 2.40
N SER A 51 -2.69 -3.78 1.19
CA SER A 51 -2.86 -2.98 -0.03
C SER A 51 -4.17 -2.20 -0.03
N ALA A 52 -5.29 -2.85 0.35
CA ALA A 52 -6.58 -2.19 0.50
C ALA A 52 -6.54 -1.07 1.56
N HIS A 53 -5.89 -1.33 2.70
CA HIS A 53 -5.72 -0.34 3.77
C HIS A 53 -4.92 0.88 3.28
N HIS A 54 -3.74 0.67 2.68
CA HIS A 54 -2.92 1.77 2.16
C HIS A 54 -3.63 2.57 1.06
N THR A 55 -4.40 1.90 0.19
CA THR A 55 -5.22 2.59 -0.82
C THR A 55 -6.25 3.51 -0.16
N GLY A 56 -6.91 3.04 0.89
CA GLY A 56 -7.83 3.86 1.70
C GLY A 56 -7.14 5.06 2.35
N ILE A 57 -5.98 4.86 2.98
CA ILE A 57 -5.20 5.95 3.58
C ILE A 57 -4.76 6.99 2.53
N LEU A 58 -4.29 6.55 1.36
CA LEU A 58 -3.92 7.46 0.27
C LEU A 58 -5.12 8.27 -0.25
N ALA A 59 -6.31 7.69 -0.28
CA ALA A 59 -7.54 8.40 -0.64
C ALA A 59 -7.90 9.48 0.41
N LEU A 60 -7.73 9.17 1.70
CA LEU A 60 -7.97 10.12 2.80
C LEU A 60 -6.95 11.26 2.85
N LEU A 61 -5.69 10.99 2.50
CA LEU A 61 -4.61 11.98 2.46
C LEU A 61 -4.55 12.76 1.14
N ARG A 62 -5.46 12.50 0.19
CA ARG A 62 -5.51 13.24 -1.07
C ARG A 62 -5.95 14.68 -0.81
N PRO A 63 -5.23 15.70 -1.32
CA PRO A 63 -5.66 17.08 -1.14
C PRO A 63 -7.05 17.27 -1.75
N ALA A 64 -7.95 17.93 -1.01
CA ALA A 64 -9.13 18.55 -1.59
C ALA A 64 -8.60 19.55 -2.64
N GLY A 65 -8.97 19.34 -3.90
CA GLY A 65 -8.51 20.15 -5.02
C GLY A 65 -8.89 21.61 -4.86
#